data_AF-A0A0P0P010-F1
#
_entry.id   AF-A0A0P0P010-F1
#
_cell.length_a   1.000
_cell.length_b   1.000
_cell.length_c   1.000
_cell.angle_alpha   90.00
_cell.angle_beta   90.00
_cell.angle_gamma   90.00
#
_symmetry.space_group_name_H-M   'P 1'
#
loop_
_entity.id
_entity.type
_entity.pdbx_description
1 polymer ?
#
loop_
_entity_poly.entity_id
_entity_poly.type
_entity_poly.pdbx_seq_one_letter_code
_entity_poly.pdbx_strand_id
1 'polypeptide(L)'
;MWPSCYGLRMDSPEDLTDEELLAMLTPRQLAELDRTIGETFADGGVDRAEALMALAQVYAMRAAQRDETSALALLQLAAAMRRRAEAMSGGRR
;
A
#
# COMPACT_ATOMS: atom_id res chain seq x y z
N MET A 1 40.53 2.97 13.35
CA MET A 1 39.66 1.83 12.99
C MET A 1 38.37 2.01 13.75
N TRP A 2 37.40 2.70 13.16
CA TRP A 2 36.09 2.94 13.77
C TRP A 2 35.13 1.82 13.31
N PRO A 3 34.37 1.18 14.20
CA PRO A 3 33.33 0.26 13.79
C PRO A 3 32.14 1.08 13.30
N SER A 4 31.90 1.05 11.99
CA SER A 4 30.73 1.68 11.38
C SER A 4 29.51 0.80 11.66
N CYS A 5 28.85 1.04 12.79
CA CYS A 5 27.44 0.70 12.96
C CYS A 5 26.66 1.69 12.09
N TYR A 6 25.92 1.22 11.08
CA TYR A 6 24.74 1.81 10.42
C TYR A 6 24.68 1.27 8.98
N GLY A 7 24.24 0.02 8.86
CA GLY A 7 24.00 -0.67 7.60
C GLY A 7 22.69 -1.47 7.65
N LEU A 8 21.69 -0.96 8.37
CA LEU A 8 20.31 -1.36 8.13
C LEU A 8 19.92 -0.70 6.80
N ARG A 9 19.99 -1.46 5.72
CA ARG A 9 19.37 -1.10 4.44
C ARG A 9 17.90 -0.78 4.72
N MET A 10 17.59 0.49 4.79
CA MET A 10 16.27 1.04 4.46
C MET A 10 16.39 1.61 3.05
N ASP A 11 16.87 0.79 2.11
CA ASP A 11 17.28 1.26 0.77
C ASP A 11 16.25 0.88 -0.31
N SER A 12 15.16 0.18 0.02
CA SER A 12 14.18 -0.24 -0.98
C SER A 12 12.74 -0.19 -0.45
N PRO A 13 11.79 0.39 -1.21
CA PRO A 13 10.39 0.54 -0.81
C PRO A 13 9.71 -0.77 -0.39
N GLU A 14 10.18 -1.91 -0.90
CA GLU A 14 9.67 -3.26 -0.63
C GLU A 14 9.97 -3.78 0.78
N ASP A 15 10.94 -3.18 1.48
CA ASP A 15 11.25 -3.50 2.87
C ASP A 15 10.31 -2.81 3.86
N LEU A 16 9.50 -1.85 3.40
CA LEU A 16 8.57 -1.08 4.22
C LEU A 16 7.28 -1.86 4.49
N THR A 17 6.83 -1.81 5.75
CA THR A 17 5.52 -2.30 6.14
C THR A 17 4.40 -1.41 5.62
N ASP A 18 3.17 -1.93 5.60
CA ASP A 18 1.99 -1.16 5.21
C ASP A 18 1.82 0.12 6.04
N GLU A 19 2.05 0.02 7.35
CA GLU A 19 1.96 1.17 8.25
C GLU A 19 2.99 2.25 7.90
N GLU A 20 4.23 1.85 7.61
CA GLU A 20 5.30 2.76 7.21
C GLU A 20 5.02 3.41 5.84
N LEU A 21 4.59 2.61 4.86
CA LEU A 21 4.22 3.09 3.52
C LEU A 21 3.13 4.17 3.60
N LEU A 22 2.12 3.93 4.44
CA LEU A 22 0.99 4.83 4.60
C LEU A 22 1.32 6.05 5.47
N ALA A 23 2.22 5.91 6.44
CA ALA A 23 2.72 7.03 7.25
C ALA A 23 3.52 8.05 6.43
N MET A 24 4.07 7.65 5.28
CA MET A 24 4.73 8.57 4.33
C MET A 24 3.76 9.46 3.57
N LEU A 25 2.46 9.16 3.57
CA LEU A 25 1.43 10.00 2.97
C LEU A 25 0.92 11.02 4.00
N THR A 26 0.65 12.25 3.55
CA THR A 26 -0.07 13.20 4.39
C THR A 26 -1.50 12.70 4.65
N PRO A 27 -2.14 13.09 5.78
CA PRO A 27 -3.52 12.69 6.06
C PRO A 27 -4.50 13.01 4.94
N ARG A 28 -4.27 14.13 4.22
CA ARG A 28 -5.08 14.52 3.06
C ARG A 28 -4.88 13.57 1.88
N GLN A 29 -3.64 13.24 1.53
CA GLN A 29 -3.33 12.30 0.45
C GLN A 29 -3.88 10.91 0.74
N LEU A 30 -3.82 10.48 2.00
CA LEU A 30 -4.38 9.20 2.42
C LEU A 30 -5.90 9.15 2.23
N ALA A 31 -6.60 10.20 2.67
CA ALA A 31 -8.05 10.31 2.52
C ALA A 31 -8.47 10.38 1.04
N GLU A 32 -7.71 11.09 0.22
CA GLU A 32 -7.94 11.14 -1.24
C GLU A 32 -7.72 9.78 -1.90
N LEU A 33 -6.64 9.07 -1.54
CA LEU A 33 -6.35 7.73 -2.04
C LEU A 33 -7.46 6.75 -1.70
N ASP A 34 -7.90 6.71 -0.44
CA ASP A 34 -9.00 5.84 0.01
C ASP A 34 -10.32 6.14 -0.72
N ARG A 35 -10.60 7.43 -0.92
CA ARG A 35 -11.77 7.87 -1.67
C ARG A 35 -11.70 7.41 -3.11
N THR A 36 -10.57 7.62 -3.79
CA THR A 36 -10.38 7.21 -5.18
C THR A 36 -10.47 5.70 -5.34
N ILE A 37 -9.91 4.91 -4.42
CA ILE A 37 -10.08 3.45 -4.40
C ILE A 37 -11.57 3.10 -4.27
N GLY A 38 -12.28 3.70 -3.32
CA GLY A 38 -13.71 3.47 -3.14
C GLY A 38 -14.53 3.79 -4.40
N GLU A 39 -14.35 4.97 -4.99
CA GLU A 39 -15.05 5.40 -6.20
C GLU A 39 -14.73 4.49 -7.40
N THR A 40 -13.45 4.17 -7.62
CA THR A 40 -13.00 3.39 -8.78
C THR A 40 -13.52 1.94 -8.75
N PHE A 41 -13.53 1.31 -7.57
CA PHE A 41 -13.87 -0.11 -7.44
C PHE A 41 -15.35 -0.36 -7.11
N ALA A 42 -16.07 0.64 -6.59
CA ALA A 42 -17.53 0.55 -6.39
C ALA A 42 -18.28 0.41 -7.72
N ASP A 43 -17.95 1.23 -8.71
CA ASP A 43 -18.63 1.23 -10.01
C ASP A 43 -18.37 -0.06 -10.82
N GLY A 44 -17.24 -0.74 -10.58
CA GLY A 44 -16.88 -2.00 -11.24
C GLY A 44 -17.44 -3.27 -10.59
N GLY A 45 -18.16 -3.16 -9.45
CA GLY A 45 -18.60 -4.32 -8.66
C GLY A 45 -17.46 -5.05 -7.93
N VAL A 46 -16.30 -4.39 -7.79
CA VAL A 46 -15.05 -4.91 -7.21
C VAL A 46 -14.86 -4.41 -5.77
N ASP A 47 -15.85 -3.73 -5.18
CA ASP A 47 -15.90 -3.36 -3.76
C ASP A 47 -16.18 -4.58 -2.87
N ARG A 48 -15.31 -5.59 -2.98
CA ARG A 48 -15.24 -6.77 -2.11
C ARG A 48 -13.84 -6.84 -1.54
N ALA A 49 -13.75 -7.17 -0.26
CA ALA A 49 -12.47 -7.32 0.43
C ALA A 49 -11.51 -8.26 -0.32
N GLU A 50 -12.00 -9.41 -0.82
CA GLU A 50 -11.17 -10.38 -1.55
C GLU A 50 -10.57 -9.80 -2.84
N ALA A 51 -11.33 -8.97 -3.56
CA ALA A 51 -10.88 -8.40 -4.81
C ALA A 51 -9.85 -7.28 -4.59
N LEU A 52 -10.04 -6.46 -3.56
CA LEU A 52 -9.04 -5.48 -3.11
C LEU A 52 -7.74 -6.16 -2.68
N MET A 53 -7.82 -7.28 -1.96
CA MET A 53 -6.63 -8.07 -1.58
C MET A 53 -5.89 -8.64 -2.79
N ALA A 54 -6.62 -9.17 -3.78
CA ALA A 54 -6.03 -9.69 -5.01
C ALA A 54 -5.31 -8.58 -5.80
N LEU A 55 -5.93 -7.40 -5.94
CA LEU A 55 -5.33 -6.25 -6.61
C LEU A 55 -4.10 -5.73 -5.85
N ALA A 56 -4.16 -5.64 -4.53
CA ALA A 56 -3.02 -5.26 -3.71
C ALA A 56 -1.81 -6.18 -3.94
N GLN A 57 -2.05 -7.49 -4.08
CA GLN A 57 -0.99 -8.45 -4.39
C GLN A 57 -0.41 -8.23 -5.79
N VAL A 58 -1.23 -7.93 -6.79
CA VAL A 58 -0.76 -7.60 -8.15
C VAL A 58 0.12 -6.35 -8.13
N TYR A 59 -0.31 -5.28 -7.46
CA TYR A 59 0.48 -4.05 -7.40
C TYR A 59 1.80 -4.24 -6.64
N ALA A 60 1.82 -5.03 -5.57
CA ALA A 60 3.05 -5.40 -4.87
C ALA A 60 4.01 -6.18 -5.78
N MET A 61 3.53 -7.20 -6.52
CA MET A 61 4.36 -7.95 -7.47
C MET A 61 4.91 -7.06 -8.61
N ARG A 62 4.15 -6.03 -9.01
CA ARG A 62 4.56 -5.10 -10.06
C ARG A 62 5.56 -4.06 -9.55
N ALA A 63 5.52 -3.70 -8.27
CA ALA A 63 6.47 -2.76 -7.67
C ALA A 63 7.93 -3.25 -7.81
N ALA A 64 8.17 -4.55 -7.62
CA ALA A 64 9.50 -5.18 -7.78
C ALA A 64 10.11 -5.08 -9.20
N GLN A 65 9.33 -4.63 -10.20
CA GLN A 65 9.77 -4.48 -11.59
C GLN A 65 9.87 -3.00 -12.01
N ARG A 66 9.76 -2.07 -11.07
CA ARG A 66 9.71 -0.63 -11.32
C ARG A 66 10.89 0.09 -10.67
N ASP A 67 11.12 1.32 -11.11
CA ASP A 67 12.00 2.25 -10.40
C ASP A 67 11.46 2.52 -8.99
N GLU A 68 12.33 3.00 -8.11
CA GLU A 68 12.05 3.19 -6.69
C GLU A 68 10.83 4.07 -6.42
N THR A 69 10.66 5.17 -7.17
CA THR A 69 9.53 6.10 -6.97
C THR A 69 8.21 5.44 -7.38
N SER A 70 8.20 4.78 -8.54
CA SER A 70 7.03 4.02 -9.01
C SER A 70 6.71 2.83 -8.10
N ALA A 71 7.74 2.15 -7.58
CA ALA A 71 7.59 1.04 -6.65
C ALA A 71 6.94 1.50 -5.35
N LEU A 72 7.42 2.61 -4.77
CA LEU A 72 6.82 3.23 -3.59
C LEU A 72 5.34 3.54 -3.80
N ALA A 73 4.98 4.19 -4.92
CA ALA A 73 3.59 4.54 -5.20
C ALA A 73 2.69 3.28 -5.32
N LEU A 74 3.18 2.22 -5.97
CA LEU A 74 2.45 0.96 -6.09
C LEU A 74 2.28 0.24 -4.75
N LEU A 75 3.30 0.28 -3.89
CA LEU A 75 3.25 -0.31 -2.56
C LEU A 75 2.32 0.46 -1.63
N GLN A 76 2.32 1.80 -1.70
CA GLN A 76 1.37 2.65 -0.98
C GLN A 76 -0.09 2.39 -1.41
N LEU A 77 -0.32 2.23 -2.71
CA LEU A 77 -1.62 1.82 -3.23
C LEU A 77 -2.04 0.44 -2.70
N ALA A 78 -1.12 -0.53 -2.74
CA ALA A 78 -1.36 -1.88 -2.25
C ALA A 78 -1.69 -1.90 -0.74
N ALA A 79 -0.94 -1.15 0.06
CA ALA A 79 -1.18 -1.01 1.50
C ALA A 79 -2.54 -0.36 1.79
N ALA A 80 -2.93 0.67 1.04
CA ALA A 80 -4.25 1.30 1.18
C ALA A 80 -5.40 0.33 0.84
N MET A 81 -5.24 -0.47 -0.22
CA MET A 81 -6.21 -1.50 -0.59
C MET A 81 -6.36 -2.59 0.48
N ARG A 82 -5.25 -3.05 1.08
CA ARG A 82 -5.28 -4.03 2.19
C ARG A 82 -6.00 -3.45 3.42
N ARG A 83 -5.64 -2.24 3.85
CA ARG A 83 -6.31 -1.56 4.97
C ARG A 83 -7.82 -1.43 4.73
N ARG A 84 -8.22 -1.04 3.51
CA ARG A 84 -9.65 -0.95 3.16
C ARG A 84 -10.34 -2.32 3.22
N ALA A 85 -9.72 -3.36 2.66
CA ALA A 85 -10.25 -4.72 2.68
C ALA A 85 -10.41 -5.26 4.13
N GLU A 86 -9.45 -4.96 5.00
CA GLU A 86 -9.50 -5.27 6.42
C GLU A 86 -10.65 -4.55 7.13
N ALA A 87 -10.83 -3.24 6.85
CA ALA A 87 -11.94 -2.47 7.41
C ALA A 87 -13.31 -3.04 6.99
N MET A 88 -13.45 -3.49 5.74
CA MET A 88 -14.67 -4.14 5.24
C MET A 88 -14.91 -5.52 5.86
N SER A 89 -13.84 -6.28 6.12
CA SER A 89 -13.92 -7.61 6.75
C SER A 89 -14.17 -7.52 8.26
N GLY A 90 -13.64 -6.48 8.92
CA GLY A 90 -13.76 -6.24 10.35
C GLY A 90 -15.10 -5.63 10.79
N GLY A 91 -15.84 -4.99 9.88
CA GLY A 91 -17.17 -4.40 10.12
C GLY A 91 -18.34 -5.39 10.22
N ARG A 92 -18.09 -6.70 10.29
CA ARG A 92 -19.08 -7.78 10.41
C ARG A 92 -19.26 -8.28 11.86
N ARG A 93 -19.42 -7.38 12.82
CA ARG A 93 -19.83 -7.71 14.20
C ARG A 93 -21.01 -6.87 14.64
#